data_AF-A0A5J4TUY9-F1
#
_entry.id   AF-A0A5J4TUY9-F1
#
_cell.length_a   1.000
_cell.length_b   1.000
_cell.length_c   1.000
_cell.angle_alpha   90.00
_cell.angle_beta   90.00
_cell.angle_gamma   90.00
#
_symmetry.space_group_name_H-M   'P 1'
#
loop_
_entity.id
_entity.type
_entity.pdbx_description
1 polymer ?
#
loop_
_entity_poly.entity_id
_entity_poly.type
_entity_poly.pdbx_seq_one_letter_code
_entity_poly.pdbx_strand_id
1 'polypeptide(L)'
;MDDQLLEEYRRSQLQLEHRQLLESQGFAVLKLIGHGSFGNVFKVHHPELGEVAAKVIKSENYDENEWNIAGRFSEDPPETCPFIIRNIIAKQFEEITIIISLS
;
A
#
# COMPACT_ATOMS: atom_id res chain seq x y z
N MET A 1 12.56 7.35 -29.61
CA MET A 1 12.63 7.30 -28.14
C MET A 1 12.82 5.84 -27.79
N ASP A 2 13.78 5.51 -26.93
CA ASP A 2 14.00 4.12 -26.50
C ASP A 2 12.83 3.66 -25.61
N ASP A 3 12.26 2.49 -25.87
CA ASP A 3 11.08 1.97 -25.17
C ASP A 3 11.36 1.72 -23.69
N GLN A 4 12.61 1.39 -23.35
CA GLN A 4 13.06 1.20 -21.97
C GLN A 4 13.02 2.51 -21.17
N LEU A 5 13.54 3.61 -21.75
CA LEU A 5 13.51 4.93 -21.12
C LEU A 5 12.10 5.44 -20.87
N LEU A 6 11.15 5.13 -21.77
CA LEU A 6 9.75 5.52 -21.61
C LEU A 6 9.10 4.80 -20.40
N GLU A 7 9.39 3.53 -20.23
CA GLU A 7 8.87 2.74 -19.10
C GLU A 7 9.47 3.20 -17.77
N GLU A 8 10.77 3.48 -17.72
CA GLU A 8 11.43 4.04 -16.53
C GLU A 8 10.84 5.40 -16.15
N TYR A 9 10.56 6.26 -17.14
CA TYR A 9 9.90 7.54 -16.91
C TYR A 9 8.50 7.38 -16.33
N ARG A 10 7.68 6.49 -16.91
CA ARG A 10 6.31 6.21 -16.41
C ARG A 10 6.32 5.69 -14.97
N ARG A 11 7.22 4.76 -14.65
CA ARG A 11 7.38 4.23 -13.28
C ARG A 11 7.77 5.33 -12.29
N SER A 12 8.68 6.20 -12.69
CA SER A 12 9.12 7.32 -11.85
C SER A 12 7.99 8.32 -11.58
N GLN A 13 7.17 8.63 -12.60
CA GLN A 13 6.00 9.48 -12.44
C GLN A 13 4.96 8.85 -11.51
N LEU A 14 4.60 7.59 -11.74
CA LEU A 14 3.63 6.87 -10.90
C LEU A 14 4.10 6.77 -9.43
N GLN A 15 5.39 6.56 -9.21
CA GLN A 15 5.96 6.56 -7.86
C GLN A 15 5.81 7.94 -7.19
N LEU A 16 6.02 9.03 -7.93
CA LEU A 16 5.87 10.39 -7.41
C LEU A 16 4.41 10.69 -7.05
N GLU A 17 3.48 10.34 -7.93
CA GLU A 17 2.03 10.48 -7.69
C GLU A 17 1.59 9.72 -6.43
N HIS A 18 2.01 8.46 -6.28
CA HIS A 18 1.69 7.66 -5.10
C HIS A 18 2.29 8.25 -3.81
N ARG A 19 3.50 8.80 -3.88
CA ARG A 19 4.12 9.49 -2.73
C ARG A 19 3.30 10.72 -2.33
N GLN A 20 2.94 11.57 -3.30
CA GLN A 20 2.16 12.78 -3.05
C GLN A 20 0.78 12.45 -2.48
N LEU A 21 0.14 11.38 -2.98
CA LEU A 21 -1.12 10.89 -2.42
C LEU A 21 -0.94 10.54 -0.94
N LEU A 22 0.06 9.75 -0.58
CA LEU A 22 0.32 9.38 0.82
C LEU A 22 0.57 10.63 1.69
N GLU A 23 1.38 11.56 1.21
CA GLU A 23 1.64 12.82 1.93
C GLU A 23 0.36 13.66 2.12
N SER A 24 -0.52 13.72 1.11
CA SER A 24 -1.83 14.39 1.19
C SER A 24 -2.76 13.78 2.25
N GLN A 25 -2.57 12.49 2.55
CA GLN A 25 -3.35 11.77 3.56
C GLN A 25 -2.73 11.84 4.96
N GLY A 26 -1.66 12.63 5.13
CA GLY A 26 -0.99 12.84 6.42
C GLY A 26 0.08 11.81 6.77
N PHE A 27 0.48 10.95 5.83
CA PHE A 27 1.59 10.03 6.04
C PHE A 27 2.93 10.71 5.76
N ALA A 28 3.95 10.42 6.55
CA ALA A 28 5.32 10.77 6.18
C ALA A 28 5.98 9.60 5.41
N VAL A 29 6.28 9.81 4.12
CA VAL A 29 6.86 8.74 3.28
C VAL A 29 8.37 8.62 3.49
N LEU A 30 8.80 7.54 4.15
CA LEU A 30 10.19 7.28 4.49
C LEU A 30 10.98 6.74 3.29
N LYS A 31 10.47 5.68 2.64
CA LYS A 31 11.09 5.09 1.45
C LYS A 31 10.13 4.20 0.68
N LEU A 32 10.37 4.03 -0.62
CA LEU A 32 9.81 2.92 -1.39
C LEU A 32 10.49 1.63 -0.93
N ILE A 33 9.70 0.60 -0.58
CA ILE A 33 10.22 -0.70 -0.12
C ILE A 33 9.93 -1.85 -1.07
N GLY A 34 9.02 -1.65 -2.02
CA GLY A 34 8.75 -2.66 -3.04
C GLY A 34 7.80 -2.17 -4.12
N HIS A 35 7.79 -2.93 -5.21
CA HIS A 35 6.82 -2.81 -6.28
C HIS A 35 6.15 -4.17 -6.41
N GLY A 36 4.85 -4.24 -6.13
CA GLY A 36 4.04 -5.43 -6.34
C GLY A 36 3.36 -5.39 -7.70
N SER A 37 2.72 -6.49 -8.09
CA SER A 37 2.01 -6.63 -9.37
C SER A 37 0.95 -5.56 -9.65
N PHE A 38 0.43 -4.93 -8.60
CA PHE A 38 -0.70 -3.99 -8.67
C PHE A 38 -0.34 -2.57 -8.19
N GLY A 39 0.90 -2.31 -7.77
CA GLY A 39 1.29 -0.99 -7.30
C GLY A 39 2.51 -0.93 -6.38
N ASN A 40 2.78 0.27 -5.88
CA ASN A 40 3.97 0.57 -5.07
C ASN A 40 3.70 0.36 -3.57
N VAL A 41 4.70 -0.15 -2.86
CA VAL A 41 4.69 -0.31 -1.41
C VAL A 41 5.72 0.62 -0.79
N PHE A 42 5.27 1.47 0.12
CA PHE A 42 6.10 2.44 0.83
C PHE A 42 6.18 2.10 2.31
N LYS A 43 7.35 2.31 2.91
CA LYS A 43 7.45 2.45 4.36
C LYS A 43 7.08 3.88 4.70
N VAL A 44 6.11 4.05 5.59
CA VAL A 44 5.58 5.37 5.98
C VAL A 44 5.42 5.46 7.49
N HIS A 45 5.36 6.69 8.02
CA HIS A 45 4.90 6.96 9.37
C HIS A 45 3.43 7.38 9.34
N HIS A 46 2.55 6.58 9.93
CA HIS A 46 1.14 6.90 10.16
C HIS A 46 1.00 7.64 11.51
N PRO A 47 0.22 8.73 11.60
CA PRO A 47 0.11 9.55 12.81
C PRO A 47 -0.23 8.77 14.08
N GLU A 48 -1.08 7.74 13.98
CA GLU A 48 -1.57 6.98 15.13
C GLU A 48 -0.89 5.61 15.29
N LEU A 49 -0.32 5.05 14.22
CA LEU A 49 0.16 3.65 14.19
C LEU A 49 1.69 3.56 14.16
N GLY A 50 2.39 4.68 14.01
CA GLY A 50 3.84 4.71 13.88
C GLY A 50 4.29 4.22 12.49
N GLU A 51 5.41 3.50 12.44
CA GLU A 51 5.96 2.98 11.18
C GLU A 51 5.13 1.79 10.66
N VAL A 52 4.64 1.92 9.43
CA VAL A 52 3.82 0.91 8.75
C VAL A 52 4.22 0.78 7.28
N ALA A 53 3.75 -0.30 6.63
CA ALA A 53 3.80 -0.44 5.19
C ALA A 53 2.48 0.04 4.57
N ALA A 54 2.57 0.91 3.55
CA ALA A 54 1.44 1.41 2.80
C ALA A 54 1.56 0.99 1.32
N LYS A 55 0.63 0.17 0.85
CA LYS A 55 0.52 -0.27 -0.53
C LYS A 55 -0.53 0.56 -1.25
N VAL A 56 -0.13 1.24 -2.32
CA VAL A 56 -1.02 2.06 -3.15
C VAL A 56 -1.33 1.30 -4.43
N ILE A 57 -2.60 0.95 -4.63
CA ILE A 57 -3.09 0.23 -5.81
C ILE A 57 -4.25 0.99 -6.44
N LYS A 58 -4.54 0.72 -7.72
CA LYS A 58 -5.80 1.20 -8.31
C LYS A 58 -6.99 0.44 -7.71
N SER A 59 -8.10 1.14 -7.49
CA SER A 59 -9.33 0.54 -6.94
C SER A 59 -9.90 -0.56 -7.85
N GLU A 60 -9.67 -0.50 -9.16
CA GLU A 60 -10.03 -1.59 -10.10
C GLU A 60 -9.32 -2.92 -9.80
N ASN A 61 -8.15 -2.87 -9.15
CA ASN A 61 -7.38 -4.04 -8.74
C ASN A 61 -7.62 -4.42 -7.28
N TYR A 62 -8.53 -3.72 -6.58
CA TYR A 62 -8.91 -4.07 -5.22
C TYR A 62 -10.01 -5.13 -5.24
N ASP A 63 -9.71 -6.30 -4.68
CA ASP A 63 -10.69 -7.37 -4.49
C ASP A 63 -11.25 -7.31 -3.05
N GLU A 64 -12.51 -6.90 -2.92
CA GLU A 64 -13.21 -6.83 -1.64
C GLU A 64 -13.37 -8.20 -0.98
N ASN A 65 -13.47 -9.27 -1.76
CA ASN A 65 -13.54 -10.63 -1.23
C ASN A 65 -12.17 -11.06 -0.66
N GLU A 66 -11.06 -10.72 -1.33
CA GLU A 66 -9.72 -10.95 -0.78
C GLU A 66 -9.53 -10.18 0.55
N TRP A 67 -9.98 -8.92 0.59
CA TRP A 67 -9.96 -8.12 1.82
C TRP A 67 -10.79 -8.74 2.94
N ASN A 68 -12.02 -9.17 2.66
CA ASN A 68 -12.89 -9.78 3.66
C ASN A 68 -12.30 -11.08 4.22
N ILE A 69 -11.69 -11.91 3.37
CA ILE A 69 -11.01 -13.13 3.81
C ILE A 69 -9.79 -12.79 4.68
N ALA A 70 -8.97 -11.83 4.27
CA ALA A 70 -7.81 -11.38 5.05
C ALA A 70 -8.22 -10.74 6.38
N GLY A 71 -9.32 -10.00 6.39
CA GLY A 71 -9.89 -9.34 7.57
C GLY A 71 -10.34 -10.32 8.65
N ARG A 72 -10.76 -11.54 8.29
CA ARG A 72 -11.09 -12.58 9.27
C ARG A 72 -9.91 -12.95 10.17
N PHE A 73 -8.69 -12.87 9.64
CA PHE A 73 -7.47 -13.12 10.43
C PHE A 73 -7.06 -11.93 11.30
N SER A 74 -7.63 -10.74 11.07
CA SER A 74 -7.33 -9.54 11.88
C SER A 74 -7.92 -9.63 13.29
N GLU A 75 -9.02 -10.39 13.47
CA GLU A 75 -9.68 -10.61 14.76
C GLU A 75 -8.96 -11.64 15.64
N ASP A 76 -8.22 -12.57 15.04
CA ASP A 76 -7.47 -13.59 15.79
C ASP A 76 -6.30 -12.93 16.54
N PRO A 77 -5.97 -13.34 17.78
CA PRO A 77 -4.78 -12.86 18.48
C PRO A 77 -3.52 -12.99 17.60
N PRO A 78 -2.58 -12.02 17.61
CA PRO A 78 -1.34 -12.06 16.84
C PRO A 78 -0.57 -13.38 16.99
N GLU A 79 -0.65 -13.94 18.20
CA GLU A 79 -0.01 -15.17 18.66
C GLU A 79 -0.55 -16.43 17.96
N THR A 80 -1.76 -16.36 17.41
CA THR A 80 -2.41 -17.48 16.74
C THR A 80 -1.77 -17.76 15.37
N CYS A 81 -1.29 -16.71 14.69
CA CYS A 81 -0.66 -16.80 13.37
C CYS A 81 0.47 -15.77 13.24
N PRO A 82 1.65 -16.01 13.85
CA PRO A 82 2.76 -15.06 13.87
C PRO A 82 3.45 -14.86 12.52
N PHE A 83 3.15 -15.69 11.52
CA PHE A 83 3.78 -15.65 10.19
C PHE A 83 2.92 -14.94 9.12
N ILE A 84 1.72 -14.47 9.47
CA ILE A 84 0.82 -13.79 8.54
C ILE A 84 0.95 -12.27 8.73
N ILE A 85 1.25 -11.56 7.63
CA ILE A 85 1.21 -10.09 7.62
C ILE A 85 -0.25 -9.65 7.77
N ARG A 86 -0.51 -8.83 8.78
CA ARG A 86 -1.86 -8.33 9.07
C ARG A 86 -2.08 -7.01 8.36
N ASN A 87 -3.01 -7.03 7.40
CA ASN A 87 -3.59 -5.81 6.87
C ASN A 87 -4.58 -5.27 7.91
N ILE A 88 -4.40 -4.00 8.28
CA ILE A 88 -5.16 -3.38 9.37
C ILE A 88 -6.17 -2.36 8.87
N ILE A 89 -5.88 -1.70 7.74
CA ILE A 89 -6.74 -0.64 7.20
C ILE A 89 -6.70 -0.69 5.68
N ALA A 90 -7.87 -0.61 5.03
CA ALA A 90 -8.01 -0.28 3.62
C ALA A 90 -8.75 1.06 3.51
N LYS A 91 -8.12 2.03 2.85
CA LYS A 91 -8.73 3.33 2.55
C LYS A 91 -8.95 3.42 1.05
N GLN A 92 -10.21 3.30 0.64
CA GLN A 92 -10.62 3.42 -0.76
C GLN A 92 -10.96 4.87 -1.12
N PHE A 93 -10.53 5.26 -2.30
CA PHE A 93 -10.90 6.47 -3.03
C PHE A 93 -11.48 6.04 -4.39
N GLU A 94 -12.01 6.99 -5.17
CA GLU A 94 -12.66 6.68 -6.46
C GLU A 94 -11.78 5.80 -7.37
N GLU A 95 -10.51 6.15 -7.55
CA GLU A 95 -9.61 5.42 -8.46
C GLU A 95 -8.48 4.67 -7.77
N ILE A 96 -8.22 4.95 -6.49
CA ILE A 96 -7.07 4.43 -5.75
C ILE A 96 -7.51 3.81 -4.42
N THR A 97 -6.85 2.73 -4.02
CA THR A 97 -6.97 2.16 -2.68
C THR A 97 -5.60 2.10 -2.01
N ILE A 98 -5.56 2.53 -0.75
CA ILE A 98 -4.38 2.44 0.11
C ILE A 98 -4.61 1.31 1.12
N ILE A 99 -3.76 0.29 1.09
CA ILE A 99 -3.75 -0.81 2.06
C ILE A 99 -2.61 -0.60 3.04
N ILE A 100 -2.91 -0.62 4.33
CA ILE A 100 -1.94 -0.46 5.42
C ILE A 100 -1.75 -1.81 6.12
N SER A 101 -0.49 -2.20 6.29
CA SER A 101 -0.09 -3.37 7.06
C SER A 101 0.97 -3.04 8.10
N LEU A 102 0.93 -3.76 9.22
CA LEU A 102 1.99 -3.71 10.23
C LEU A 102 3.21 -4.47 9.69
N SER A 103 4.38 -3.82 9.78
CA SER A 103 5.68 -4.38 9.39
C SER A 103 6.45 -4.91 10.57
#